data_AF-A0A077X3G6-F1
#
_entry.id   AF-A0A077X3G6-F1
#
_cell.length_a   1.000
_cell.length_b   1.000
_cell.length_c   1.000
_cell.angle_alpha   90.00
_cell.angle_beta   90.00
_cell.angle_gamma   90.00
#
_symmetry.space_group_name_H-M   'P 1'
#
loop_
_entity.id
_entity.type
_entity.pdbx_description
1 polymer ?
#
loop_
_entity_poly.entity_id
_entity_poly.type
_entity_poly.pdbx_seq_one_letter_code
_entity_poly.pdbx_strand_id
1 'polypeptide(L)'
;MGYKPLPVRQLAIICACRFAEPICFTVIFPFVIFMIRDFNIADETHVGYYVGLITSAFAVAQLMTGILWGMLSDRIGRRPVILLGLLGTLTSIILFGLSRSFAWAIISRSLCGVLNGNIGVLKSMVSEITLENAPDQRARAFSLLPLMYGLGSIVGPVLGGLLSHPVKNYPTLFGRGGPLTDFLTAFPYFLPCFISGCICAVGLIFGFFYLEETLGGTCSLSKSKNRTETAPLLQSDSDEDYNTFDRSSSPTPTITDHTKKHDDDKKPSLRESLTPAVLAICLSYALFAFQAIYYDELFPIWTASEQSNGGLGYRSDEIGIALAYCGVVTLVVQLFVLPAMTKRFGLLRLYRFVLCGCVFLYFFQGFIRYLYGVPDIHGHTGTKTWVWVGLILAVTFKTLFHTTAFTSCTILTNNCAPRLDALGAINGFAQCCASGMRAFGPASCGIIWSASLGATWIPYPIRVHVSWICLAVVGSLTFYTSTRLHPQDYDLAKFIPAEDEVEEQPENEEQLNHRA
;
A
#
# COMPACT_ATOMS: atom_id res chain seq x y z
N MET A 1 -3.58 1.46 -35.94
CA MET A 1 -2.30 1.05 -35.33
C MET A 1 -2.58 -0.12 -34.40
N GLY A 2 -1.94 -1.27 -34.59
CA GLY A 2 -2.17 -2.46 -33.76
C GLY A 2 -1.43 -2.39 -32.43
N TYR A 3 -2.05 -2.85 -31.35
CA TYR A 3 -1.43 -2.93 -30.02
C TYR A 3 -0.25 -3.90 -30.03
N LYS A 4 0.87 -3.53 -29.38
CA LYS A 4 2.01 -4.44 -29.19
C LYS A 4 1.70 -5.48 -28.11
N PRO A 5 2.31 -6.68 -28.16
CA PRO A 5 2.21 -7.65 -27.07
C PRO A 5 2.94 -7.16 -25.80
N LEU A 6 2.58 -7.72 -24.64
CA LEU A 6 3.19 -7.37 -23.36
C LEU A 6 4.69 -7.71 -23.33
N PRO A 7 5.56 -6.84 -22.77
CA PRO A 7 6.98 -7.13 -22.59
C PRO A 7 7.19 -8.07 -21.40
N VAL A 8 6.84 -9.35 -21.58
CA VAL A 8 6.82 -10.37 -20.52
C VAL A 8 8.18 -10.50 -19.80
N ARG A 9 9.29 -10.42 -20.55
CA ARG A 9 10.64 -10.51 -19.98
C ARG A 9 10.92 -9.39 -18.98
N GLN A 10 10.68 -8.14 -19.38
CA GLN A 10 10.91 -6.96 -18.52
C GLN A 10 9.97 -6.97 -17.32
N LEU A 11 8.70 -7.36 -17.51
CA LEU A 11 7.74 -7.50 -16.43
C LEU A 11 8.15 -8.58 -15.42
N ALA A 12 8.67 -9.72 -15.88
CA ALA A 12 9.16 -10.78 -15.00
C ALA A 12 10.34 -10.32 -14.14
N ILE A 13 11.26 -9.52 -14.70
CA ILE A 13 12.40 -8.95 -13.97
C ILE A 13 11.92 -7.94 -12.92
N ILE A 14 10.99 -7.05 -13.29
CA ILE A 14 10.33 -6.12 -12.36
C ILE A 14 9.66 -6.89 -11.22
N CYS A 15 8.98 -8.00 -11.51
CA CYS A 15 8.37 -8.85 -10.50
C CYS A 15 9.42 -9.47 -9.56
N ALA A 16 10.53 -9.97 -10.09
CA ALA A 16 11.62 -10.53 -9.29
C ALA A 16 12.24 -9.50 -8.35
N CYS A 17 12.51 -8.28 -8.84
CA CYS A 17 12.96 -7.16 -8.02
C CYS A 17 11.92 -6.81 -6.94
N ARG A 18 10.64 -6.73 -7.33
CA ARG A 18 9.55 -6.35 -6.43
C ARG A 18 9.28 -7.40 -5.35
N PHE A 19 9.49 -8.68 -5.63
CA PHE A 19 9.19 -9.78 -4.70
C PHE A 19 10.03 -9.74 -3.42
N ALA A 20 11.26 -9.25 -3.49
CA ALA A 20 12.17 -9.17 -2.34
C ALA A 20 11.71 -8.20 -1.24
N GLU A 21 11.20 -7.02 -1.63
CA GLU A 21 10.95 -5.94 -0.66
C GLU A 21 9.83 -6.27 0.34
N PRO A 22 8.67 -6.82 -0.07
CA PRO A 22 7.63 -7.22 0.88
C PRO A 22 8.11 -8.29 1.85
N ILE A 23 9.00 -9.19 1.44
CA ILE A 23 9.59 -10.20 2.34
C ILE A 23 10.41 -9.50 3.42
N CYS A 24 11.35 -8.63 3.04
CA CYS A 24 12.16 -7.87 3.99
C CYS A 24 11.34 -6.95 4.89
N PHE A 25 10.20 -6.44 4.41
CA PHE A 25 9.29 -5.63 5.22
C PHE A 25 8.52 -6.47 6.26
N THR A 26 7.95 -7.60 5.83
CA THR A 26 7.03 -8.40 6.64
C THR A 26 7.69 -9.43 7.55
N VAL A 27 8.95 -9.80 7.28
CA VAL A 27 9.70 -10.80 8.07
C VAL A 27 9.81 -10.46 9.56
N ILE A 28 9.63 -9.19 9.93
CA ILE A 28 9.86 -8.72 11.29
C ILE A 28 8.64 -8.84 12.19
N PHE A 29 7.43 -8.78 11.63
CA PHE A 29 6.19 -8.78 12.42
C PHE A 29 6.04 -9.96 13.40
N PRO A 30 6.42 -11.21 13.05
CA PRO A 30 6.29 -12.33 13.98
C PRO A 30 7.21 -12.26 15.20
N PHE A 31 8.34 -11.56 15.10
CA PHE A 31 9.39 -11.65 16.11
C PHE A 31 9.74 -10.34 16.82
N VAL A 32 9.34 -9.18 16.28
CA VAL A 32 9.73 -7.86 16.83
C VAL A 32 9.39 -7.67 18.30
N ILE A 33 8.26 -8.22 18.75
CA ILE A 33 7.85 -8.16 20.16
C ILE A 33 8.81 -8.95 21.05
N PHE A 34 9.19 -10.14 20.62
CA PHE A 34 10.18 -10.95 21.33
C PHE A 34 11.55 -10.28 21.32
N MET A 35 11.90 -9.57 20.24
CA MET A 35 13.15 -8.82 20.17
C MET A 35 13.22 -7.70 21.20
N ILE A 36 12.12 -6.97 21.39
CA ILE A 36 12.02 -5.95 22.44
C ILE A 36 12.09 -6.57 23.84
N ARG A 37 11.44 -7.71 24.06
CA ARG A 37 11.55 -8.46 25.33
C ARG A 37 13.00 -8.86 25.62
N ASP A 38 13.70 -9.39 24.62
CA ASP A 38 15.11 -9.81 24.77
C ASP A 38 16.07 -8.63 25.02
N PHE A 39 15.71 -7.41 24.59
CA PHE A 39 16.48 -6.20 24.93
C PHE A 39 16.37 -5.80 26.40
N ASN A 40 15.40 -6.33 27.16
CA ASN A 40 15.20 -6.07 28.59
C ASN A 40 15.14 -4.56 28.94
N ILE A 41 14.54 -3.76 28.04
CA ILE A 41 14.43 -2.30 28.20
C ILE A 41 13.15 -1.85 28.92
N ALA A 42 12.16 -2.73 29.03
CA ALA A 42 10.82 -2.37 29.42
C ALA A 42 10.05 -3.54 30.02
N ASP A 43 9.13 -3.24 30.94
CA ASP A 43 8.17 -4.20 31.46
C ASP A 43 7.18 -4.64 30.37
N GLU A 44 6.55 -5.80 30.55
CA GLU A 44 5.55 -6.38 29.62
C GLU A 44 4.42 -5.40 29.23
N THR A 45 4.07 -4.46 30.12
CA THR A 45 3.07 -3.43 29.85
C THR A 45 3.53 -2.44 28.78
N HIS A 46 4.83 -2.13 28.70
CA HIS A 46 5.40 -1.12 27.82
C HIS A 46 6.01 -1.69 26.54
N VAL A 47 6.11 -3.02 26.39
CA VAL A 47 6.66 -3.66 25.19
C VAL A 47 5.96 -3.19 23.91
N GLY A 48 4.62 -3.08 23.94
CA GLY A 48 3.82 -2.61 22.79
C GLY A 48 4.22 -1.22 22.30
N TYR A 49 4.52 -0.29 23.21
CA TYR A 49 5.00 1.07 22.89
C TYR A 49 6.28 1.03 22.04
N TYR A 50 7.29 0.27 22.47
CA TYR A 50 8.58 0.18 21.77
C TYR A 50 8.47 -0.53 20.41
N VAL A 51 7.60 -1.54 20.32
CA VAL A 51 7.30 -2.23 19.06
C VAL A 51 6.69 -1.24 18.06
N GLY A 52 5.66 -0.49 18.48
CA GLY A 52 5.03 0.53 17.65
C GLY A 52 6.00 1.61 17.16
N LEU A 53 6.96 2.02 17.99
CA LEU A 53 8.01 2.97 17.60
C LEU A 53 8.94 2.42 16.50
N ILE A 54 9.37 1.16 16.60
CA ILE A 54 10.23 0.53 15.58
C ILE A 54 9.49 0.43 14.24
N THR A 55 8.22 0.01 14.25
CA THR A 55 7.43 -0.10 13.03
C THR A 55 7.13 1.26 12.42
N SER A 56 6.77 2.26 13.23
CA SER A 56 6.54 3.63 12.77
C SER A 56 7.80 4.31 12.23
N ALA A 57 8.99 4.01 12.77
CA ALA A 57 10.25 4.61 12.32
C ALA A 57 10.49 4.38 10.81
N PHE A 58 10.20 3.18 10.32
CA PHE A 58 10.27 2.88 8.89
C PHE A 58 9.30 3.76 8.08
N ALA A 59 8.03 3.83 8.50
CA ALA A 59 6.99 4.55 7.77
C ALA A 59 7.20 6.07 7.77
N VAL A 60 7.67 6.64 8.89
CA VAL A 60 8.04 8.06 8.99
C VAL A 60 9.21 8.37 8.05
N ALA A 61 10.27 7.56 8.09
CA ALA A 61 11.43 7.73 7.22
C ALA A 61 11.07 7.62 5.73
N GLN A 62 10.20 6.68 5.37
CA GLN A 62 9.70 6.50 4.01
C GLN A 62 8.81 7.67 3.56
N LEU A 63 7.96 8.22 4.45
CA LEU A 63 7.13 9.38 4.13
C LEU A 63 7.96 10.60 3.78
N MET A 64 9.05 10.84 4.51
CA MET A 64 9.95 11.98 4.27
C MET A 64 10.72 11.88 2.94
N THR A 65 11.01 10.66 2.48
CA THR A 65 11.90 10.43 1.34
C THR A 65 11.18 9.94 0.07
N GLY A 66 9.93 9.47 0.18
CA GLY A 66 9.21 8.86 -0.95
C GLY A 66 9.05 9.78 -2.17
N ILE A 67 8.74 11.06 -1.95
CA ILE A 67 8.64 12.06 -3.04
C ILE A 67 10.01 12.30 -3.67
N LEU A 68 11.06 12.39 -2.84
CA LEU A 68 12.43 12.60 -3.29
C LEU A 68 12.89 11.46 -4.20
N TRP A 69 12.54 10.22 -3.88
CA TRP A 69 12.86 9.06 -4.73
C TRP A 69 12.16 9.09 -6.08
N GLY A 70 10.89 9.52 -6.13
CA GLY A 70 10.17 9.72 -7.40
C GLY A 70 10.85 10.77 -8.29
N MET A 71 11.17 11.93 -7.71
CA MET A 71 11.87 13.02 -8.40
C MET A 71 13.29 12.61 -8.84
N LEU A 72 14.01 11.88 -7.99
CA LEU A 72 15.35 11.38 -8.31
C LEU A 72 15.30 10.38 -9.46
N SER A 73 14.30 9.51 -9.45
CA SER A 73 13.99 8.56 -10.51
C SER A 73 13.67 9.26 -11.83
N ASP A 74 13.04 10.44 -11.82
CA ASP A 74 12.79 11.25 -13.02
C ASP A 74 14.06 11.95 -13.55
N ARG A 75 15.11 12.11 -12.73
CA ARG A 75 16.36 12.77 -13.13
C ARG A 75 17.45 11.79 -13.57
N ILE A 76 17.62 10.69 -12.83
CA ILE A 76 18.74 9.75 -13.02
C ILE A 76 18.30 8.50 -13.81
N GLY A 77 17.01 8.20 -13.86
CA GLY A 77 16.46 6.98 -14.47
C GLY A 77 15.79 6.06 -13.45
N ARG A 78 14.91 5.17 -13.94
CA ARG A 78 14.18 4.20 -13.10
C ARG A 78 15.09 3.10 -12.57
N ARG A 79 15.95 2.55 -13.44
CA ARG A 79 16.84 1.43 -13.12
C ARG A 79 17.79 1.73 -11.96
N PRO A 80 18.60 2.81 -11.97
CA PRO A 80 19.57 3.07 -10.90
C PRO A 80 18.90 3.30 -9.55
N VAL A 81 17.72 3.94 -9.54
CA VAL A 81 16.97 4.16 -8.31
C VAL A 81 16.43 2.85 -7.70
N ILE A 82 15.86 1.96 -8.53
CA ILE A 82 15.40 0.65 -8.05
C ILE A 82 16.55 -0.15 -7.42
N LEU A 83 17.71 -0.18 -8.09
CA LEU A 83 18.88 -0.91 -7.61
C LEU A 83 19.45 -0.33 -6.31
N LEU A 84 19.52 0.99 -6.20
CA LEU A 84 19.96 1.66 -4.97
C LEU A 84 19.00 1.37 -3.81
N GLY A 85 17.69 1.33 -4.06
CA GLY A 85 16.71 1.01 -3.03
C GLY A 85 16.75 -0.45 -2.59
N LEU A 86 17.01 -1.40 -3.51
CA LEU A 86 17.22 -2.81 -3.17
C LEU A 86 18.51 -3.00 -2.35
N LEU A 87 19.61 -2.32 -2.72
CA LEU A 87 20.86 -2.35 -1.96
C LEU A 87 20.68 -1.76 -0.54
N GLY A 88 19.91 -0.67 -0.42
CA GLY A 88 19.57 -0.09 0.87
C GLY A 88 18.71 -1.00 1.74
N THR A 89 17.73 -1.68 1.14
CA THR A 89 16.90 -2.69 1.81
C THR A 89 17.74 -3.88 2.29
N LEU A 90 18.64 -4.39 1.45
CA LEU A 90 19.59 -5.45 1.80
C LEU A 90 20.49 -5.05 2.97
N THR A 91 21.08 -3.86 2.91
CA THR A 91 22.01 -3.40 3.96
C THR A 91 21.26 -3.22 5.29
N SER A 92 20.09 -2.57 5.25
CA SER A 92 19.32 -2.29 6.45
C SER A 92 18.73 -3.54 7.12
N ILE A 93 18.26 -4.54 6.34
CA ILE A 93 17.74 -5.78 6.94
C ILE A 93 18.83 -6.60 7.64
N ILE A 94 20.05 -6.64 7.08
CA ILE A 94 21.20 -7.29 7.71
C ILE A 94 21.60 -6.56 8.99
N LEU A 95 21.66 -5.22 8.96
CA LEU A 95 21.93 -4.42 10.15
C LEU A 95 20.86 -4.65 11.22
N PHE A 96 19.58 -4.75 10.84
CA PHE A 96 18.49 -5.01 11.79
C PHE A 96 18.63 -6.39 12.45
N GLY A 97 19.03 -7.43 11.69
CA GLY A 97 19.28 -8.77 12.24
C GLY A 97 20.47 -8.82 13.22
N LEU A 98 21.42 -7.88 13.10
CA LEU A 98 22.55 -7.69 14.01
C LEU A 98 22.23 -6.76 15.19
N SER A 99 20.96 -6.40 15.39
CA SER A 99 20.58 -5.48 16.47
C SER A 99 20.71 -6.12 17.86
N ARG A 100 21.37 -5.40 18.77
CA ARG A 100 21.47 -5.73 20.21
C ARG A 100 20.87 -4.67 21.13
N SER A 101 20.44 -3.56 20.57
CA SER A 101 19.87 -2.45 21.31
C SER A 101 18.71 -1.84 20.56
N PHE A 102 17.80 -1.24 21.31
CA PHE A 102 16.65 -0.56 20.77
C PHE A 102 17.02 0.57 19.80
N ALA A 103 18.04 1.38 20.15
CA ALA A 103 18.52 2.45 19.30
C ALA A 103 19.04 1.93 17.95
N TRP A 104 19.80 0.82 17.95
CA TRP A 104 20.27 0.21 16.72
C TRP A 104 19.13 -0.34 15.85
N ALA A 105 18.11 -0.93 16.48
CA ALA A 105 16.92 -1.41 15.78
C ALA A 105 16.14 -0.26 15.11
N ILE A 106 15.99 0.89 15.79
CA ILE A 106 15.39 2.10 15.20
C ILE A 106 16.24 2.62 14.04
N ILE A 107 17.55 2.78 14.22
CA ILE A 107 18.42 3.35 13.18
C ILE A 107 18.40 2.48 11.91
N SER A 108 18.55 1.17 12.06
CA SER A 108 18.47 0.23 10.94
C SER A 108 17.09 0.25 10.28
N ARG A 109 16.00 0.44 11.04
CA ARG A 109 14.65 0.60 10.48
C ARG A 109 14.46 1.88 9.70
N SER A 110 14.87 3.00 10.27
CA SER A 110 14.80 4.30 9.63
C SER A 110 15.64 4.30 8.35
N LEU A 111 16.81 3.67 8.37
CA LEU A 111 17.66 3.50 7.18
C LEU A 111 16.93 2.72 6.08
N CYS A 112 16.21 1.65 6.43
CA CYS A 112 15.36 0.93 5.47
C CYS A 112 14.31 1.87 4.87
N GLY A 113 13.60 2.66 5.68
CA GLY A 113 12.59 3.60 5.19
C GLY A 113 13.16 4.70 4.29
N VAL A 114 14.29 5.30 4.68
CA VAL A 114 15.00 6.33 3.90
C VAL A 114 15.44 5.82 2.55
N LEU A 115 15.89 4.56 2.48
CA LEU A 115 16.43 3.99 1.25
C LEU A 115 15.37 3.26 0.40
N ASN A 116 14.11 3.15 0.85
CA ASN A 116 13.10 2.32 0.19
C ASN A 116 11.99 3.15 -0.49
N GLY A 117 12.32 3.73 -1.66
CA GLY A 117 11.40 4.46 -2.54
C GLY A 117 10.82 3.64 -3.71
N ASN A 118 11.11 2.35 -3.78
CA ASN A 118 10.96 1.54 -4.98
C ASN A 118 9.50 1.30 -5.40
N ILE A 119 8.55 1.31 -4.47
CA ILE A 119 7.13 1.08 -4.77
C ILE A 119 6.59 2.10 -5.79
N GLY A 120 6.97 3.38 -5.65
CA GLY A 120 6.56 4.43 -6.58
C GLY A 120 7.24 4.28 -7.93
N VAL A 121 8.55 4.04 -7.93
CA VAL A 121 9.37 3.93 -9.15
C VAL A 121 8.98 2.72 -9.99
N LEU A 122 8.72 1.57 -9.38
CA LEU A 122 8.25 0.35 -10.07
C LEU A 122 6.87 0.57 -10.71
N LYS A 123 5.96 1.30 -10.06
CA LYS A 123 4.67 1.67 -10.67
C LYS A 123 4.87 2.56 -11.91
N SER A 124 5.75 3.56 -11.83
CA SER A 124 6.09 4.41 -12.97
C SER A 124 6.71 3.60 -14.10
N MET A 125 7.64 2.70 -13.79
CA MET A 125 8.30 1.84 -14.77
C MET A 125 7.31 0.90 -15.47
N VAL A 126 6.40 0.24 -14.72
CA VAL A 126 5.33 -0.58 -15.29
C VAL A 126 4.39 0.26 -16.16
N SER A 127 4.10 1.51 -15.75
CA SER A 127 3.27 2.42 -16.54
C SER A 127 3.91 2.78 -17.89
N GLU A 128 5.22 3.04 -17.90
CA GLU A 128 5.97 3.45 -19.09
C GLU A 128 6.10 2.32 -20.11
N ILE A 129 6.39 1.09 -19.66
CA ILE A 129 6.52 -0.07 -20.57
C ILE A 129 5.18 -0.55 -21.13
N THR A 130 4.05 -0.10 -20.57
CA THR A 130 2.70 -0.54 -20.98
C THR A 130 1.87 0.52 -21.69
N LEU A 131 2.49 1.63 -22.11
CA LEU A 131 1.80 2.73 -22.83
C LEU A 131 1.23 2.29 -24.19
N GLU A 132 1.92 1.40 -24.90
CA GLU A 132 1.53 0.96 -26.26
C GLU A 132 0.68 -0.33 -26.27
N ASN A 133 0.34 -0.86 -25.09
CA ASN A 133 -0.44 -2.09 -24.96
C ASN A 133 -1.94 -1.82 -24.86
N ALA A 134 -2.74 -2.84 -25.15
CA ALA A 134 -4.19 -2.77 -24.95
C ALA A 134 -4.54 -2.48 -23.47
N PRO A 135 -5.65 -1.76 -23.18
CA PRO A 135 -6.06 -1.44 -21.82
C PRO A 135 -6.13 -2.67 -20.89
N ASP A 136 -6.65 -3.79 -21.40
CA ASP A 136 -6.73 -5.06 -20.67
C ASP A 136 -5.35 -5.62 -20.29
N GLN A 137 -4.39 -5.50 -21.20
CA GLN A 137 -3.01 -5.94 -20.99
C GLN A 137 -2.30 -5.05 -19.97
N ARG A 138 -2.52 -3.73 -20.02
CA ARG A 138 -2.01 -2.79 -19.03
C ARG A 138 -2.55 -3.11 -17.64
N ALA A 139 -3.86 -3.34 -17.49
CA ALA A 139 -4.45 -3.74 -16.22
C ALA A 139 -3.82 -5.01 -15.64
N ARG A 140 -3.54 -6.02 -16.49
CA ARG A 140 -2.82 -7.25 -16.09
C ARG A 140 -1.39 -6.98 -15.63
N ALA A 141 -0.68 -6.05 -16.25
CA ALA A 141 0.68 -5.71 -15.82
C ALA A 141 0.69 -5.01 -14.44
N PHE A 142 -0.25 -4.09 -14.21
CA PHE A 142 -0.39 -3.40 -12.93
C PHE A 142 -0.82 -4.33 -11.79
N SER A 143 -1.56 -5.41 -12.08
CA SER A 143 -1.96 -6.38 -11.05
C SER A 143 -0.82 -7.28 -10.57
N LEU A 144 0.30 -7.35 -11.30
CA LEU A 144 1.50 -8.10 -10.88
C LEU A 144 2.18 -7.48 -9.65
N LEU A 145 2.16 -6.14 -9.52
CA LEU A 145 2.78 -5.45 -8.39
C LEU A 145 2.16 -5.82 -7.02
N PRO A 146 0.83 -5.78 -6.83
CA PRO A 146 0.21 -6.24 -5.60
C PRO A 146 0.22 -7.77 -5.46
N LEU A 147 0.25 -8.53 -6.56
CA LEU A 147 0.45 -9.99 -6.51
C LEU A 147 1.80 -10.35 -5.84
N MET A 148 2.88 -9.68 -6.23
CA MET A 148 4.21 -9.87 -5.61
C MET A 148 4.21 -9.47 -4.13
N TYR A 149 3.46 -8.43 -3.76
CA TYR A 149 3.27 -8.06 -2.36
C TYR A 149 2.56 -9.17 -1.58
N GLY A 150 1.46 -9.71 -2.10
CA GLY A 150 0.74 -10.82 -1.48
C GLY A 150 1.62 -12.05 -1.29
N LEU A 151 2.42 -12.43 -2.29
CA LEU A 151 3.37 -13.54 -2.18
C LEU A 151 4.46 -13.28 -1.12
N GLY A 152 5.03 -12.07 -1.09
CA GLY A 152 6.04 -11.73 -0.10
C GLY A 152 5.49 -11.66 1.32
N SER A 153 4.22 -11.26 1.50
CA SER A 153 3.50 -11.32 2.78
C SER A 153 3.18 -12.74 3.25
N ILE A 154 3.32 -13.75 2.40
CA ILE A 154 3.30 -15.16 2.81
C ILE A 154 4.69 -15.57 3.28
N VAL A 155 5.71 -15.35 2.44
CA VAL A 155 7.07 -15.85 2.70
C VAL A 155 7.73 -15.13 3.89
N GLY A 156 7.59 -13.82 3.99
CA GLY A 156 8.23 -13.02 5.05
C GLY A 156 7.86 -13.50 6.46
N PRO A 157 6.57 -13.52 6.85
CA PRO A 157 6.18 -13.96 8.18
C PRO A 157 6.52 -15.42 8.49
N VAL A 158 6.50 -16.31 7.49
CA VAL A 158 6.97 -17.70 7.67
C VAL A 158 8.44 -17.72 8.06
N LEU A 159 9.28 -17.01 7.31
CA LEU A 159 10.72 -16.90 7.63
C LEU A 159 10.93 -16.29 9.01
N GLY A 160 10.22 -15.20 9.31
CA GLY A 160 10.34 -14.47 10.58
C GLY A 160 9.94 -15.29 11.79
N GLY A 161 8.84 -16.04 11.67
CA GLY A 161 8.30 -16.84 12.78
C GLY A 161 9.06 -18.12 13.03
N LEU A 162 9.40 -18.86 11.97
CA LEU A 162 10.04 -20.18 12.07
C LEU A 162 11.53 -20.10 12.37
N LEU A 163 12.23 -19.06 11.93
CA LEU A 163 13.69 -18.97 12.01
C LEU A 163 14.20 -18.07 13.14
N SER A 164 13.31 -17.38 13.84
CA SER A 164 13.68 -16.67 15.08
C SER A 164 14.13 -17.69 16.14
N HIS A 165 15.06 -17.29 17.01
CA HIS A 165 15.63 -18.16 18.06
C HIS A 165 16.07 -19.56 17.55
N PRO A 166 16.91 -19.64 16.51
CA PRO A 166 17.21 -20.90 15.82
C PRO A 166 17.87 -21.94 16.74
N VAL A 167 18.66 -21.50 17.72
CA VAL A 167 19.31 -22.40 18.69
C VAL A 167 18.29 -23.04 19.64
N LYS A 168 17.24 -22.31 20.04
CA LYS A 168 16.18 -22.83 20.90
C LYS A 168 15.18 -23.70 20.13
N ASN A 169 14.83 -23.28 18.91
CA ASN A 169 13.82 -23.96 18.10
C ASN A 169 14.36 -25.20 17.37
N TYR A 170 15.63 -25.20 16.95
CA TYR A 170 16.27 -26.32 16.26
C TYR A 170 17.62 -26.69 16.91
N PRO A 171 17.62 -27.21 18.15
CA PRO A 171 18.85 -27.55 18.88
C PRO A 171 19.67 -28.66 18.19
N THR A 172 19.02 -29.53 17.40
CA THR A 172 19.71 -30.60 16.64
C THR A 172 20.58 -30.06 15.51
N LEU A 173 20.19 -28.95 14.88
CA LEU A 173 20.90 -28.33 13.75
C LEU A 173 21.90 -27.27 14.21
N PHE A 174 21.50 -26.41 15.16
CA PHE A 174 22.28 -25.25 15.58
C PHE A 174 22.86 -25.34 17.00
N GLY A 175 22.57 -26.39 17.76
CA GLY A 175 23.02 -26.54 19.16
C GLY A 175 24.36 -27.24 19.35
N ARG A 176 25.02 -27.71 18.28
CA ARG A 176 26.36 -28.32 18.37
C ARG A 176 27.38 -27.20 18.59
N GLY A 177 27.88 -27.05 19.82
CA GLY A 177 28.65 -25.92 20.38
C GLY A 177 29.88 -25.44 19.58
N GLY A 178 29.64 -24.85 18.42
CA GLY A 178 30.63 -24.17 17.59
C GLY A 178 30.40 -22.66 17.55
N PRO A 179 31.29 -21.91 16.87
CA PRO A 179 31.23 -20.45 16.82
C PRO A 179 29.94 -19.91 16.18
N LEU A 180 29.30 -20.69 15.30
CA LEU A 180 28.01 -20.36 14.71
C LEU A 180 26.88 -20.38 15.76
N THR A 181 26.91 -21.33 16.69
CA THR A 181 25.94 -21.43 17.79
C THR A 181 26.05 -20.23 18.72
N ASP A 182 27.28 -19.85 19.09
CA ASP A 182 27.51 -18.68 19.95
C ASP A 182 27.03 -17.39 19.27
N PHE A 183 27.30 -17.25 17.97
CA PHE A 183 26.81 -16.13 17.18
C PHE A 183 25.28 -16.09 17.10
N LEU A 184 24.63 -17.20 16.78
CA LEU A 184 23.15 -17.26 16.68
C LEU A 184 22.46 -17.17 18.05
N THR A 185 23.14 -17.54 19.14
CA THR A 185 22.67 -17.29 20.50
C THR A 185 22.74 -15.80 20.83
N ALA A 186 23.81 -15.13 20.41
CA ALA A 186 24.00 -13.71 20.63
C ALA A 186 23.17 -12.83 19.69
N PHE A 187 22.76 -13.35 18.52
CA PHE A 187 21.91 -12.68 17.54
C PHE A 187 20.74 -13.60 17.10
N PRO A 188 19.73 -13.79 17.96
CA PRO A 188 18.64 -14.74 17.72
C PRO A 188 17.74 -14.39 16.52
N TYR A 189 17.79 -13.14 16.05
CA TYR A 189 17.00 -12.63 14.92
C TYR A 189 17.80 -12.45 13.64
N PHE A 190 19.10 -12.80 13.64
CA PHE A 190 19.94 -12.65 12.46
C PHE A 190 19.53 -13.59 11.33
N LEU A 191 19.24 -14.87 11.64
CA LEU A 191 18.94 -15.88 10.64
C LEU A 191 17.74 -15.53 9.71
N PRO A 192 16.55 -15.12 10.23
CA PRO A 192 15.44 -14.71 9.36
C PRO A 192 15.78 -13.48 8.50
N CYS A 193 16.53 -12.53 9.07
CA CYS A 193 16.97 -11.32 8.37
C CYS A 193 18.00 -11.63 7.27
N PHE A 194 18.93 -12.56 7.54
CA PHE A 194 19.95 -13.00 6.61
C PHE A 194 19.35 -13.70 5.40
N ILE A 195 18.42 -14.64 5.61
CA ILE A 195 17.75 -15.35 4.51
C ILE A 195 16.90 -14.40 3.68
N SER A 196 16.18 -13.48 4.32
CA SER A 196 15.44 -12.42 3.59
C SER A 196 16.38 -11.51 2.80
N GLY A 197 17.54 -11.17 3.38
CA GLY A 197 18.61 -10.45 2.71
C GLY A 197 19.16 -11.22 1.50
N CYS A 198 19.38 -12.53 1.58
CA CYS A 198 19.80 -13.34 0.43
C CYS A 198 18.78 -13.30 -0.71
N ILE A 199 17.48 -13.39 -0.41
CA ILE A 199 16.42 -13.26 -1.42
C ILE A 199 16.46 -11.85 -2.07
N CYS A 200 16.69 -10.82 -1.26
CA CYS A 200 16.87 -9.45 -1.76
C CYS A 200 18.13 -9.29 -2.61
N ALA A 201 19.24 -9.91 -2.24
CA ALA A 201 20.47 -9.91 -3.02
C ALA A 201 20.29 -10.59 -4.37
N VAL A 202 19.53 -11.70 -4.43
CA VAL A 202 19.15 -12.33 -5.70
C VAL A 202 18.36 -11.35 -6.55
N GLY A 203 17.32 -10.70 -6.01
CA GLY A 203 16.56 -9.67 -6.72
C GLY A 203 17.43 -8.50 -7.22
N LEU A 204 18.39 -8.05 -6.41
CA LEU A 204 19.36 -7.01 -6.77
C LEU A 204 20.28 -7.44 -7.92
N ILE A 205 20.82 -8.67 -7.87
CA ILE A 205 21.69 -9.22 -8.92
C ILE A 205 20.91 -9.35 -10.23
N PHE A 206 19.70 -9.91 -10.19
CA PHE A 206 18.85 -10.02 -11.37
C PHE A 206 18.50 -8.64 -11.94
N GLY A 207 18.13 -7.68 -11.09
CA GLY A 207 17.88 -6.32 -11.50
C GLY A 207 19.13 -5.67 -12.12
N PHE A 208 20.31 -5.89 -11.54
CA PHE A 208 21.54 -5.28 -12.01
C PHE A 208 21.89 -5.73 -13.43
N PHE A 209 21.77 -7.04 -13.74
CA PHE A 209 22.12 -7.56 -15.05
C PHE A 209 21.03 -7.40 -16.11
N TYR A 210 19.75 -7.51 -15.73
CA TYR A 210 18.67 -7.65 -16.71
C TYR A 210 17.67 -6.50 -16.74
N LEU A 211 17.60 -5.64 -15.73
CA LEU A 211 16.63 -4.54 -15.72
C LEU A 211 17.04 -3.45 -16.72
N GLU A 212 16.25 -3.28 -17.78
CA GLU A 212 16.47 -2.22 -18.78
C GLU A 212 15.94 -0.86 -18.27
N GLU A 213 16.59 0.23 -18.68
CA GLU A 213 16.15 1.60 -18.34
C GLU A 213 14.98 2.04 -19.22
N THR A 214 13.96 2.68 -18.63
CA THR A 214 12.74 3.09 -19.35
C THR A 214 12.70 4.59 -19.63
N LEU A 215 13.39 5.43 -18.85
CA LEU A 215 13.33 6.89 -18.95
C LEU A 215 13.91 7.47 -20.27
N GLY A 216 14.58 6.65 -21.10
CA GLY A 216 15.18 7.07 -22.38
C GLY A 216 14.31 6.89 -23.64
N GLY A 217 13.21 6.12 -23.58
CA GLY A 217 12.43 5.77 -24.79
C GLY A 217 11.44 6.85 -25.25
N THR A 218 10.81 7.56 -24.31
CA THR A 218 9.65 8.43 -24.59
C THR A 218 10.06 9.85 -25.02
N CYS A 219 11.21 10.35 -24.55
CA CYS A 219 11.72 11.65 -24.98
C CYS A 219 12.16 11.66 -26.44
N SER A 220 12.52 10.51 -27.03
CA SER A 220 12.83 10.42 -28.46
C SER A 220 11.58 10.52 -29.34
N LEU A 221 10.46 9.94 -28.90
CA LEU A 221 9.18 10.01 -29.62
C LEU A 221 8.55 11.41 -29.56
N SER A 222 8.71 12.13 -28.44
CA SER A 222 8.27 13.54 -28.33
C SER A 222 9.24 14.53 -29.00
N LYS A 223 10.57 14.33 -28.88
CA LYS A 223 11.56 15.17 -29.60
C LYS A 223 11.50 15.03 -31.11
N SER A 224 11.03 13.90 -31.65
CA SER A 224 10.86 13.76 -33.11
C SER A 224 9.69 14.58 -33.65
N LYS A 225 8.74 15.03 -32.80
CA LYS A 225 7.59 15.85 -33.21
C LYS A 225 7.77 17.36 -32.94
N ASN A 226 8.64 17.73 -31.99
CA ASN A 226 8.89 19.13 -31.61
C ASN A 226 10.23 19.72 -32.14
N ARG A 227 10.88 19.08 -33.12
CA ARG A 227 12.22 19.48 -33.60
C ARG A 227 12.23 20.66 -34.60
N THR A 228 11.17 21.46 -34.67
CA THR A 228 11.11 22.63 -35.57
C THR A 228 11.08 23.97 -34.83
N GLU A 229 10.91 24.02 -33.51
CA GLU A 229 10.87 25.30 -32.78
C GLU A 229 11.69 25.25 -31.51
N THR A 230 12.97 25.63 -31.59
CA THR A 230 13.70 26.32 -30.51
C THR A 230 15.09 26.72 -31.00
N ALA A 231 15.21 27.93 -31.56
CA ALA A 231 16.44 28.70 -31.47
C ALA A 231 16.52 29.32 -30.05
N PRO A 232 17.71 29.47 -29.45
CA PRO A 232 17.85 29.70 -28.02
C PRO A 232 17.58 31.15 -27.63
N LEU A 233 16.66 31.35 -26.69
CA LEU A 233 16.42 32.60 -25.97
C LEU A 233 17.50 32.78 -24.91
N LEU A 234 18.60 33.47 -25.25
CA LEU A 234 19.38 34.28 -24.33
C LEU A 234 20.37 35.14 -25.13
N GLN A 235 19.98 36.37 -25.40
CA GLN A 235 20.91 37.49 -25.52
C GLN A 235 20.49 38.55 -24.51
N SER A 236 21.38 38.78 -23.56
CA SER A 236 21.40 39.90 -22.64
C SER A 236 21.81 41.16 -23.39
N ASP A 237 21.11 42.27 -23.17
CA ASP A 237 21.66 43.48 -22.55
C ASP A 237 20.62 44.62 -22.55
N SER A 238 20.85 45.55 -21.63
CA SER A 238 20.07 46.71 -21.23
C SER A 238 19.76 47.72 -22.34
N ASP A 239 18.58 48.36 -22.29
CA ASP A 239 18.41 49.83 -22.15
C ASP A 239 16.98 50.31 -22.52
N GLU A 240 16.46 51.18 -21.65
CA GLU A 240 15.59 52.36 -21.81
C GLU A 240 14.33 52.40 -22.72
N ASP A 241 13.23 52.81 -22.05
CA ASP A 241 12.19 53.79 -22.42
C ASP A 241 11.24 53.68 -23.64
N TYR A 242 9.94 53.71 -23.29
CA TYR A 242 8.80 54.45 -23.85
C TYR A 242 8.80 54.85 -25.34
N ASN A 243 7.69 54.54 -26.04
CA ASN A 243 6.84 55.58 -26.66
C ASN A 243 5.48 55.08 -27.17
N THR A 244 4.55 56.03 -27.18
CA THR A 244 3.08 55.97 -27.29
C THR A 244 2.64 56.83 -28.48
N PHE A 245 1.57 56.44 -29.21
CA PHE A 245 0.85 57.20 -30.29
C PHE A 245 1.61 57.35 -31.64
N ASP A 246 1.04 57.32 -32.87
CA ASP A 246 -0.32 57.23 -33.41
C ASP A 246 -0.31 57.06 -34.97
N ARG A 247 -1.51 56.89 -35.57
CA ARG A 247 -1.96 57.12 -36.99
C ARG A 247 -1.93 55.96 -38.01
N SER A 248 -3.06 55.30 -38.32
CA SER A 248 -4.24 55.65 -39.18
C SER A 248 -4.05 55.32 -40.68
N SER A 249 -4.80 54.42 -41.34
CA SER A 249 -6.20 54.63 -41.80
C SER A 249 -6.82 53.43 -42.58
N SER A 250 -8.02 52.97 -42.13
CA SER A 250 -9.27 52.46 -42.80
C SER A 250 -9.32 51.45 -43.99
N PRO A 251 -10.45 50.74 -44.28
CA PRO A 251 -11.69 50.46 -43.51
C PRO A 251 -12.14 48.95 -43.44
N THR A 252 -13.17 48.71 -42.60
CA THR A 252 -13.96 47.51 -42.19
C THR A 252 -14.44 46.53 -43.30
N PRO A 253 -14.86 45.26 -43.02
CA PRO A 253 -15.93 44.92 -42.07
C PRO A 253 -15.66 43.78 -41.09
N THR A 254 -16.33 43.92 -39.94
CA THR A 254 -16.67 42.94 -38.93
C THR A 254 -17.13 41.60 -39.49
N ILE A 255 -16.41 40.52 -39.16
CA ILE A 255 -17.01 39.24 -38.78
C ILE A 255 -16.51 38.98 -37.36
N THR A 256 -17.40 39.20 -36.40
CA THR A 256 -17.30 38.66 -35.05
C THR A 256 -17.35 37.14 -35.16
N ASP A 257 -16.19 36.50 -35.24
CA ASP A 257 -16.11 35.07 -34.93
C ASP A 257 -15.64 34.93 -33.48
N HIS A 258 -16.62 34.68 -32.61
CA HIS A 258 -16.41 34.27 -31.24
C HIS A 258 -15.86 32.84 -31.22
N THR A 259 -14.65 32.61 -31.76
CA THR A 259 -13.89 31.44 -31.36
C THR A 259 -13.28 31.75 -29.99
N LYS A 260 -14.02 31.39 -28.93
CA LYS A 260 -13.45 31.12 -27.62
C LYS A 260 -12.23 30.22 -27.84
N LYS A 261 -11.03 30.80 -27.79
CA LYS A 261 -9.82 30.01 -27.54
C LYS A 261 -10.03 29.34 -26.19
N HIS A 262 -10.33 28.05 -26.25
CA HIS A 262 -10.50 27.21 -25.07
C HIS A 262 -9.25 27.35 -24.19
N ASP A 263 -9.46 27.73 -22.94
CA ASP A 263 -8.46 27.90 -21.88
C ASP A 263 -7.89 26.53 -21.40
N ASP A 264 -7.89 25.52 -22.28
CA ASP A 264 -7.72 24.11 -21.94
C ASP A 264 -6.26 23.62 -21.85
N ASP A 265 -5.28 24.49 -22.12
CA ASP A 265 -3.85 24.13 -22.10
C ASP A 265 -3.13 24.45 -20.78
N LYS A 266 -3.83 25.01 -19.78
CA LYS A 266 -3.25 25.14 -18.43
C LYS A 266 -3.44 23.84 -17.67
N LYS A 267 -2.33 23.17 -17.34
CA LYS A 267 -2.32 22.07 -16.36
C LYS A 267 -3.07 22.55 -15.10
N PRO A 268 -4.13 21.86 -14.66
CA PRO A 268 -4.95 22.35 -13.56
C PRO A 268 -4.11 22.49 -12.30
N SER A 269 -4.34 23.58 -11.57
CA SER A 269 -3.70 23.77 -10.28
C SER A 269 -4.13 22.66 -9.32
N LEU A 270 -3.25 22.25 -8.41
CA LEU A 270 -3.55 21.20 -7.42
C LEU A 270 -4.80 21.54 -6.58
N ARG A 271 -5.08 22.84 -6.40
CA ARG A 271 -6.25 23.36 -5.70
C ARG A 271 -7.55 23.21 -6.51
N GLU A 272 -7.49 23.30 -7.83
CA GLU A 272 -8.64 23.14 -8.73
C GLU A 272 -9.00 21.66 -8.91
N SER A 273 -8.01 20.78 -8.77
CA SER A 273 -8.18 19.33 -8.89
C SER A 273 -8.80 18.67 -7.64
N LEU A 274 -8.69 19.32 -6.48
CA LEU A 274 -9.20 18.81 -5.19
C LEU A 274 -10.67 19.22 -4.98
N THR A 275 -11.57 18.55 -5.70
CA THR A 275 -13.01 18.73 -5.50
C THR A 275 -13.48 18.18 -4.16
N PRO A 276 -14.65 18.61 -3.64
CA PRO A 276 -15.22 18.06 -2.40
C PRO A 276 -15.38 16.54 -2.42
N ALA A 277 -15.70 15.95 -3.58
CA ALA A 277 -15.79 14.50 -3.76
C ALA A 277 -14.41 13.83 -3.59
N VAL A 278 -13.37 14.36 -4.24
CA VAL A 278 -11.99 13.87 -4.10
C VAL A 278 -11.53 13.96 -2.64
N LEU A 279 -11.83 15.06 -1.94
CA LEU A 279 -11.48 15.21 -0.53
C LEU A 279 -12.22 14.20 0.36
N ALA A 280 -13.50 13.93 0.09
CA ALA A 280 -14.28 12.96 0.86
C ALA A 280 -13.73 11.52 0.73
N ILE A 281 -13.38 11.07 -0.48
CA ILE A 281 -12.78 9.75 -0.66
C ILE A 281 -11.36 9.69 -0.12
N CYS A 282 -10.56 10.76 -0.24
CA CYS A 282 -9.23 10.84 0.36
C CYS A 282 -9.28 10.72 1.88
N LEU A 283 -10.26 11.36 2.54
CA LEU A 283 -10.47 11.23 3.98
C LEU A 283 -10.85 9.80 4.37
N SER A 284 -11.79 9.19 3.65
CA SER A 284 -12.19 7.79 3.89
C SER A 284 -11.01 6.83 3.70
N TYR A 285 -10.20 7.03 2.66
CA TYR A 285 -9.02 6.22 2.39
C TYR A 285 -7.93 6.40 3.47
N ALA A 286 -7.70 7.63 3.95
CA ALA A 286 -6.77 7.89 5.04
C ALA A 286 -7.19 7.17 6.34
N LEU A 287 -8.46 7.30 6.73
CA LEU A 287 -8.99 6.62 7.91
C LEU A 287 -8.96 5.09 7.78
N PHE A 288 -9.23 4.56 6.59
CA PHE A 288 -9.07 3.13 6.32
C PHE A 288 -7.61 2.68 6.38
N ALA A 289 -6.68 3.45 5.81
CA ALA A 289 -5.24 3.15 5.88
C ALA A 289 -4.73 3.14 7.33
N PHE A 290 -5.23 4.04 8.18
CA PHE A 290 -4.97 4.01 9.61
C PHE A 290 -5.44 2.68 10.23
N GLN A 291 -6.69 2.28 9.99
CA GLN A 291 -7.24 1.03 10.55
C GLN A 291 -6.48 -0.21 10.08
N ALA A 292 -6.13 -0.28 8.80
CA ALA A 292 -5.41 -1.40 8.23
C ALA A 292 -4.09 -1.64 8.99
N ILE A 293 -3.31 -0.58 9.16
CA ILE A 293 -1.99 -0.68 9.79
C ILE A 293 -2.06 -0.77 11.30
N TYR A 294 -3.04 -0.10 11.91
CA TYR A 294 -3.32 -0.28 13.33
C TYR A 294 -3.62 -1.75 13.63
N TYR A 295 -4.47 -2.41 12.82
CA TYR A 295 -4.73 -3.83 12.97
C TYR A 295 -3.47 -4.67 12.75
N ASP A 296 -2.75 -4.44 11.65
CA ASP A 296 -1.57 -5.23 11.28
C ASP A 296 -0.47 -5.15 12.35
N GLU A 297 -0.38 -4.03 13.07
CA GLU A 297 0.51 -3.88 14.23
C GLU A 297 -0.09 -4.48 15.52
N LEU A 298 -1.38 -4.25 15.78
CA LEU A 298 -2.04 -4.75 16.98
C LEU A 298 -2.07 -6.29 17.01
N PHE A 299 -2.22 -6.92 15.85
CA PHE A 299 -2.40 -8.38 15.77
C PHE A 299 -1.19 -9.15 16.34
N PRO A 300 0.07 -8.91 15.92
CA PRO A 300 1.23 -9.53 16.57
C PRO A 300 1.33 -9.16 18.05
N ILE A 301 1.09 -7.90 18.43
CA ILE A 301 1.21 -7.43 19.83
C ILE A 301 0.23 -8.18 20.74
N TRP A 302 -1.03 -8.26 20.32
CA TRP A 302 -2.09 -8.95 21.04
C TRP A 302 -1.86 -10.46 21.09
N THR A 303 -1.49 -11.08 19.97
CA THR A 303 -1.27 -12.54 19.93
C THR A 303 -0.03 -12.96 20.74
N ALA A 304 1.06 -12.19 20.73
CA ALA A 304 2.29 -12.48 21.47
C ALA A 304 2.23 -12.13 22.97
N SER A 305 1.34 -11.22 23.35
CA SER A 305 1.15 -10.81 24.75
C SER A 305 0.65 -11.98 25.60
N GLU A 306 1.10 -12.04 26.86
CA GLU A 306 0.69 -13.10 27.78
C GLU A 306 -0.82 -13.09 28.03
N GLN A 307 -1.38 -14.25 28.38
CA GLN A 307 -2.81 -14.39 28.68
C GLN A 307 -3.22 -13.55 29.90
N SER A 308 -2.33 -13.43 30.90
CA SER A 308 -2.47 -12.54 32.06
C SER A 308 -2.72 -11.09 31.65
N ASN A 309 -2.05 -10.62 30.60
CA ASN A 309 -2.16 -9.27 30.04
C ASN A 309 -3.23 -9.15 28.94
N GLY A 310 -4.07 -10.17 28.75
CA GLY A 310 -5.17 -10.14 27.80
C GLY A 310 -4.81 -10.49 26.35
N GLY A 311 -3.58 -10.96 26.12
CA GLY A 311 -3.16 -11.53 24.85
C GLY A 311 -3.47 -13.03 24.72
N LEU A 312 -2.92 -13.66 23.67
CA LEU A 312 -3.11 -15.10 23.42
C LEU A 312 -1.92 -15.99 23.83
N GLY A 313 -0.76 -15.43 24.14
CA GLY A 313 0.45 -16.19 24.49
C GLY A 313 0.98 -17.05 23.33
N TYR A 314 0.92 -16.53 22.11
CA TYR A 314 1.44 -17.22 20.92
C TYR A 314 2.96 -17.08 20.85
N ARG A 315 3.62 -18.10 20.32
CA ARG A 315 5.04 -18.09 19.95
C ARG A 315 5.24 -17.43 18.58
N SER A 316 6.46 -17.05 18.24
CA SER A 316 6.76 -16.39 16.96
C SER A 316 6.41 -17.23 15.74
N ASP A 317 6.55 -18.56 15.81
CA ASP A 317 6.17 -19.51 14.75
C ASP A 317 4.65 -19.52 14.53
N GLU A 318 3.87 -19.55 15.61
CA GLU A 318 2.40 -19.46 15.56
C GLU A 318 1.93 -18.15 14.91
N ILE A 319 2.56 -17.02 15.28
CA ILE A 319 2.24 -15.71 14.69
C ILE A 319 2.64 -15.66 13.21
N GLY A 320 3.81 -16.20 12.87
CA GLY A 320 4.30 -16.29 11.49
C GLY A 320 3.35 -17.08 10.60
N ILE A 321 2.86 -18.22 11.07
CA ILE A 321 1.88 -19.06 10.35
C ILE A 321 0.55 -18.31 10.16
N ALA A 322 0.06 -17.64 11.20
CA ALA A 322 -1.19 -16.88 11.12
C ALA A 322 -1.10 -15.72 10.10
N LEU A 323 0.01 -14.97 10.10
CA LEU A 323 0.24 -13.90 9.13
C LEU A 323 0.43 -14.44 7.70
N ALA A 324 1.09 -15.59 7.54
CA ALA A 324 1.24 -16.23 6.25
C ALA A 324 -0.10 -16.69 5.68
N TYR A 325 -0.99 -17.20 6.54
CA TYR A 325 -2.36 -17.52 6.18
C TYR A 325 -3.13 -16.28 5.69
N CYS A 326 -2.97 -15.12 6.34
CA CYS A 326 -3.51 -13.85 5.82
C CYS A 326 -3.03 -13.57 4.38
N GLY A 327 -1.75 -13.81 4.10
CA GLY A 327 -1.19 -13.62 2.77
C GLY A 327 -1.87 -14.51 1.71
N VAL A 328 -2.10 -15.79 2.03
CA VAL A 328 -2.81 -16.74 1.14
C VAL A 328 -4.24 -16.26 0.89
N VAL A 329 -4.98 -15.90 1.94
CA VAL A 329 -6.35 -15.39 1.82
C VAL A 329 -6.38 -14.10 1.00
N THR A 330 -5.40 -13.20 1.18
CA THR A 330 -5.28 -11.96 0.40
C THR A 330 -5.17 -12.26 -1.09
N LEU A 331 -4.34 -13.22 -1.48
CA LEU A 331 -4.18 -13.62 -2.88
C LEU A 331 -5.47 -14.20 -3.47
N VAL A 332 -6.14 -15.10 -2.73
CA VAL A 332 -7.41 -15.69 -3.18
C VAL A 332 -8.48 -14.61 -3.34
N VAL A 333 -8.58 -13.71 -2.37
CA VAL A 333 -9.56 -12.62 -2.39
C VAL A 333 -9.29 -11.67 -3.55
N GLN A 334 -8.04 -11.28 -3.74
CA GLN A 334 -7.67 -10.32 -4.79
C GLN A 334 -7.88 -10.88 -6.20
N LEU A 335 -7.56 -12.17 -6.42
CA LEU A 335 -7.63 -12.79 -7.75
C LEU A 335 -9.04 -13.25 -8.12
N PHE A 336 -9.81 -13.78 -7.17
CA PHE A 336 -11.07 -14.46 -7.47
C PHE A 336 -12.29 -13.75 -6.87
N VAL A 337 -12.23 -13.37 -5.59
CA VAL A 337 -13.41 -12.86 -4.87
C VAL A 337 -13.73 -11.44 -5.27
N LEU A 338 -12.73 -10.56 -5.36
CA LEU A 338 -12.93 -9.14 -5.64
C LEU A 338 -13.61 -8.92 -7.01
N PRO A 339 -13.14 -9.48 -8.14
CA PRO A 339 -13.81 -9.29 -9.43
C PRO A 339 -15.26 -9.83 -9.45
N ALA A 340 -15.52 -10.93 -8.74
CA ALA A 340 -16.86 -11.51 -8.64
C ALA A 340 -17.81 -10.62 -7.81
N MET A 341 -17.32 -10.09 -6.69
CA MET A 341 -18.09 -9.23 -5.80
C MET A 341 -18.38 -7.85 -6.42
N THR A 342 -17.41 -7.25 -7.11
CA THR A 342 -17.61 -5.95 -7.77
C THR A 342 -18.62 -6.04 -8.90
N LYS A 343 -18.61 -7.13 -9.69
CA LYS A 343 -19.65 -7.38 -10.72
C LYS A 343 -21.04 -7.57 -10.12
N ARG A 344 -21.17 -8.24 -8.98
CA ARG A 344 -22.48 -8.58 -8.39
C ARG A 344 -23.12 -7.44 -7.61
N PHE A 345 -22.34 -6.70 -6.82
CA PHE A 345 -22.88 -5.72 -5.86
C PHE A 345 -22.65 -4.26 -6.26
N GLY A 346 -21.79 -4.00 -7.25
CA GLY A 346 -21.29 -2.66 -7.56
C GLY A 346 -20.24 -2.19 -6.55
N LEU A 347 -19.37 -1.27 -6.98
CA LEU A 347 -18.16 -0.91 -6.24
C LEU A 347 -18.44 -0.17 -4.93
N LEU A 348 -19.26 0.88 -4.96
CA LEU A 348 -19.52 1.72 -3.78
C LEU A 348 -20.35 1.00 -2.71
N ARG A 349 -21.33 0.17 -3.11
CA ARG A 349 -22.13 -0.61 -2.17
C ARG A 349 -21.28 -1.69 -1.50
N LEU A 350 -20.44 -2.37 -2.28
CA LEU A 350 -19.48 -3.34 -1.75
C LEU A 350 -18.54 -2.67 -0.73
N TYR A 351 -17.98 -1.50 -1.07
CA TYR A 351 -17.10 -0.74 -0.17
C TYR A 351 -17.78 -0.43 1.18
N ARG A 352 -19.02 0.06 1.18
CA ARG A 352 -19.78 0.32 2.40
C ARG A 352 -20.06 -0.94 3.21
N PHE A 353 -20.44 -2.02 2.55
CA PHE A 353 -20.73 -3.30 3.19
C PHE A 353 -19.50 -3.84 3.92
N VAL A 354 -18.33 -3.84 3.26
CA VAL A 354 -17.09 -4.33 3.90
C VAL A 354 -16.63 -3.43 5.04
N LEU A 355 -16.79 -2.11 4.94
CA LEU A 355 -16.48 -1.19 6.04
C LEU A 355 -17.37 -1.42 7.26
N CYS A 356 -18.68 -1.65 7.05
CA CYS A 356 -19.59 -2.03 8.13
C CYS A 356 -19.15 -3.35 8.77
N GLY A 357 -18.81 -4.35 7.96
CA GLY A 357 -18.28 -5.63 8.42
C GLY A 357 -16.99 -5.49 9.27
N CYS A 358 -16.08 -4.58 8.89
CA CYS A 358 -14.88 -4.28 9.66
C CYS A 358 -15.19 -3.81 11.08
N VAL A 359 -16.22 -2.98 11.29
CA VAL A 359 -16.60 -2.48 12.62
C VAL A 359 -16.95 -3.65 13.55
N PHE A 360 -17.78 -4.57 13.08
CA PHE A 360 -18.13 -5.77 13.84
C PHE A 360 -16.91 -6.64 14.12
N LEU A 361 -16.07 -6.88 13.11
CA LEU A 361 -14.87 -7.69 13.30
C LEU A 361 -13.93 -7.10 14.36
N TYR A 362 -13.65 -5.80 14.32
CA TYR A 362 -12.76 -5.19 15.31
C TYR A 362 -13.32 -5.31 16.72
N PHE A 363 -14.63 -5.09 16.90
CA PHE A 363 -15.27 -5.21 18.20
C PHE A 363 -15.18 -6.65 18.75
N PHE A 364 -15.45 -7.66 17.92
CA PHE A 364 -15.46 -9.05 18.35
C PHE A 364 -14.09 -9.72 18.41
N GLN A 365 -13.05 -9.14 17.77
CA GLN A 365 -11.71 -9.73 17.70
C GLN A 365 -11.14 -10.06 19.09
N GLY A 366 -11.28 -9.13 20.05
CA GLY A 366 -10.77 -9.33 21.41
C GLY A 366 -11.43 -10.48 22.17
N PHE A 367 -12.64 -10.89 21.78
CA PHE A 367 -13.39 -11.95 22.46
C PHE A 367 -12.89 -13.36 22.16
N ILE A 368 -12.03 -13.53 21.14
CA ILE A 368 -11.42 -14.82 20.79
C ILE A 368 -10.68 -15.43 21.99
N ARG A 369 -10.15 -14.60 22.89
CA ARG A 369 -9.48 -15.07 24.12
C ARG A 369 -10.38 -15.92 25.02
N TYR A 370 -11.70 -15.69 25.02
CA TYR A 370 -12.62 -16.45 25.85
C TYR A 370 -12.79 -17.90 25.38
N LEU A 371 -12.35 -18.22 24.15
CA LEU A 371 -12.34 -19.58 23.62
C LEU A 371 -11.38 -20.51 24.37
N TYR A 372 -10.42 -19.98 25.15
CA TYR A 372 -9.62 -20.79 26.08
C TYR A 372 -10.47 -21.49 27.15
N GLY A 373 -11.66 -20.94 27.48
CA GLY A 373 -12.59 -21.53 28.45
C GLY A 373 -13.44 -22.67 27.89
N VAL A 374 -13.41 -22.91 26.57
CA VAL A 374 -14.19 -23.99 25.94
C VAL A 374 -13.39 -25.31 26.05
N PRO A 375 -13.95 -26.39 26.62
CA PRO A 375 -13.28 -27.69 26.66
C PRO A 375 -12.97 -28.20 25.25
N ASP A 376 -11.78 -28.77 25.06
CA ASP A 376 -11.42 -29.46 23.82
C ASP A 376 -12.25 -30.74 23.62
N ILE A 377 -12.10 -31.39 22.46
CA ILE A 377 -12.68 -32.69 22.11
C ILE A 377 -12.37 -33.77 23.17
N HIS A 378 -11.24 -33.62 23.88
CA HIS A 378 -10.79 -34.49 24.97
C HIS A 378 -11.20 -34.02 26.37
N GLY A 379 -12.00 -32.94 26.48
CA GLY A 379 -12.47 -32.39 27.76
C GLY A 379 -11.47 -31.50 28.50
N HIS A 380 -10.29 -31.23 27.94
CA HIS A 380 -9.28 -30.35 28.55
C HIS A 380 -9.59 -28.87 28.28
N THR A 381 -9.63 -28.06 29.34
CA THR A 381 -9.75 -26.58 29.27
C THR A 381 -8.37 -25.92 29.19
N GLY A 382 -8.25 -24.76 28.55
CA GLY A 382 -6.98 -24.04 28.39
C GLY A 382 -6.15 -24.47 27.18
N THR A 383 -6.72 -25.28 26.27
CA THR A 383 -6.07 -25.63 25.01
C THR A 383 -6.23 -24.51 23.97
N LYS A 384 -5.28 -24.43 23.03
CA LYS A 384 -5.31 -23.43 21.95
C LYS A 384 -6.24 -23.81 20.79
N THR A 385 -6.87 -24.99 20.81
CA THR A 385 -7.60 -25.57 19.68
C THR A 385 -8.73 -24.67 19.19
N TRP A 386 -9.67 -24.30 20.07
CA TRP A 386 -10.78 -23.41 19.72
C TRP A 386 -10.34 -21.97 19.46
N VAL A 387 -9.29 -21.51 20.15
CA VAL A 387 -8.67 -20.19 19.92
C VAL A 387 -8.15 -20.10 18.48
N TRP A 388 -7.47 -21.13 17.98
CA TRP A 388 -7.01 -21.20 16.60
C TRP A 388 -8.16 -21.21 15.58
N VAL A 389 -9.23 -21.98 15.85
CA VAL A 389 -10.42 -22.01 14.98
C VAL A 389 -11.05 -20.61 14.88
N GLY A 390 -11.27 -19.96 16.03
CA GLY A 390 -11.82 -18.61 16.08
C GLY A 390 -10.91 -17.57 15.42
N LEU A 391 -9.59 -17.69 15.63
CA LEU A 391 -8.59 -16.81 15.04
C LEU A 391 -8.57 -16.92 13.50
N ILE A 392 -8.52 -18.13 12.96
CA ILE A 392 -8.52 -18.38 11.51
C ILE A 392 -9.79 -17.81 10.87
N LEU A 393 -10.95 -18.04 11.49
CA LEU A 393 -12.22 -17.50 10.99
C LEU A 393 -12.20 -15.96 10.98
N ALA A 394 -11.83 -15.33 12.10
CA ALA A 394 -11.79 -13.88 12.22
C ALA A 394 -10.78 -13.25 11.26
N VAL A 395 -9.58 -13.82 11.16
CA VAL A 395 -8.53 -13.35 10.25
C VAL A 395 -8.93 -13.53 8.78
N THR A 396 -9.66 -14.59 8.42
CA THR A 396 -10.18 -14.79 7.06
C THR A 396 -11.13 -13.66 6.68
N PHE A 397 -12.13 -13.36 7.52
CA PHE A 397 -13.06 -12.28 7.27
C PHE A 397 -12.38 -10.91 7.29
N LYS A 398 -11.45 -10.68 8.23
CA LYS A 398 -10.65 -9.45 8.28
C LYS A 398 -9.89 -9.24 6.98
N THR A 399 -9.20 -10.27 6.52
CA THR A 399 -8.39 -10.20 5.31
C THR A 399 -9.26 -9.96 4.07
N LEU A 400 -10.41 -10.63 3.99
CA LEU A 400 -11.42 -10.41 2.95
C LEU A 400 -11.88 -8.95 2.91
N PHE A 401 -12.28 -8.39 4.05
CA PHE A 401 -12.81 -7.02 4.11
C PHE A 401 -11.72 -5.98 3.85
N HIS A 402 -10.53 -6.14 4.44
CA HIS A 402 -9.41 -5.21 4.26
C HIS A 402 -8.93 -5.17 2.81
N THR A 403 -8.73 -6.33 2.18
CA THR A 403 -8.28 -6.41 0.78
C THR A 403 -9.30 -5.75 -0.14
N THR A 404 -10.59 -6.07 0.06
CA THR A 404 -11.69 -5.50 -0.73
C THR A 404 -11.81 -3.99 -0.55
N ALA A 405 -11.71 -3.50 0.69
CA ALA A 405 -11.78 -2.07 1.00
C ALA A 405 -10.58 -1.31 0.40
N PHE A 406 -9.36 -1.84 0.54
CA PHE A 406 -8.15 -1.22 -0.02
C PHE A 406 -8.22 -1.05 -1.54
N THR A 407 -8.61 -2.10 -2.25
CA THR A 407 -8.75 -2.03 -3.71
C THR A 407 -9.91 -1.13 -4.12
N SER A 408 -11.03 -1.18 -3.41
CA SER A 408 -12.19 -0.33 -3.70
C SER A 408 -11.86 1.15 -3.52
N CYS A 409 -11.16 1.55 -2.45
CA CYS A 409 -10.66 2.92 -2.26
C CYS A 409 -9.83 3.38 -3.44
N THR A 410 -8.86 2.57 -3.86
CA THR A 410 -7.95 2.91 -4.96
C THR A 410 -8.71 3.14 -6.27
N ILE A 411 -9.71 2.29 -6.57
CA ILE A 411 -10.53 2.45 -7.77
C ILE A 411 -11.46 3.67 -7.65
N LEU A 412 -12.10 3.89 -6.50
CA LEU A 412 -12.98 5.04 -6.26
C LEU A 412 -12.21 6.37 -6.39
N THR A 413 -10.97 6.43 -5.90
CA THR A 413 -10.09 7.60 -6.07
C THR A 413 -9.76 7.87 -7.53
N ASN A 414 -9.61 6.83 -8.36
CA ASN A 414 -9.42 7.01 -9.80
C ASN A 414 -10.70 7.49 -10.49
N ASN A 415 -11.86 6.95 -10.10
CA ASN A 415 -13.14 7.26 -10.73
C ASN A 415 -13.63 8.68 -10.43
N CYS A 416 -13.27 9.27 -9.29
CA CYS A 416 -13.71 10.63 -8.94
C CYS A 416 -12.87 11.75 -9.57
N ALA A 417 -11.83 11.41 -10.35
CA ALA A 417 -10.97 12.41 -10.99
C ALA A 417 -11.75 13.20 -12.05
N PRO A 418 -11.85 14.55 -11.94
CA PRO A 418 -12.63 15.35 -12.90
C PRO A 418 -12.04 15.39 -14.30
N ARG A 419 -10.71 15.28 -14.40
CA ARG A 419 -9.92 15.30 -15.64
C ARG A 419 -8.84 14.23 -15.58
N LEU A 420 -8.53 13.61 -16.72
CA LEU A 420 -7.47 12.61 -16.83
C LEU A 420 -6.09 13.19 -16.45
N ASP A 421 -5.84 14.46 -16.73
CA ASP A 421 -4.57 15.14 -16.44
C ASP A 421 -4.32 15.35 -14.94
N ALA A 422 -5.39 15.40 -14.13
CA ALA A 422 -5.32 15.59 -12.69
C ALA A 422 -5.17 14.26 -11.91
N LEU A 423 -5.33 13.11 -12.58
CA LEU A 423 -5.37 11.78 -11.95
C LEU A 423 -4.08 11.43 -11.21
N GLY A 424 -2.93 11.88 -11.73
CA GLY A 424 -1.64 11.72 -11.07
C GLY A 424 -1.54 12.53 -9.77
N ALA A 425 -1.99 13.79 -9.78
CA ALA A 425 -2.00 14.66 -8.61
C ALA A 425 -2.96 14.16 -7.52
N ILE A 426 -4.16 13.72 -7.90
CA ILE A 426 -5.16 13.16 -6.98
C ILE A 426 -4.64 11.88 -6.33
N ASN A 427 -4.09 10.95 -7.12
CA ASN A 427 -3.51 9.72 -6.57
C ASN A 427 -2.30 10.00 -5.69
N GLY A 428 -1.44 10.95 -6.07
CA GLY A 428 -0.33 11.40 -5.25
C GLY A 428 -0.81 11.92 -3.89
N PHE A 429 -1.79 12.82 -3.90
CA PHE A 429 -2.38 13.38 -2.68
C PHE A 429 -3.02 12.29 -1.80
N ALA A 430 -3.86 11.42 -2.38
CA ALA A 430 -4.49 10.32 -1.68
C ALA A 430 -3.47 9.35 -1.05
N GLN A 431 -2.39 9.03 -1.78
CA GLN A 431 -1.30 8.20 -1.25
C GLN A 431 -0.49 8.91 -0.17
N CYS A 432 -0.30 10.22 -0.24
CA CYS A 432 0.33 11.01 0.83
C CYS A 432 -0.52 10.97 2.11
N CYS A 433 -1.83 11.20 2.01
CA CYS A 433 -2.74 11.10 3.15
C CYS A 433 -2.73 9.70 3.77
N ALA A 434 -2.82 8.66 2.94
CA ALA A 434 -2.72 7.28 3.41
C ALA A 434 -1.37 7.00 4.09
N SER A 435 -0.25 7.42 3.48
CA SER A 435 1.12 7.24 3.99
C SER A 435 1.35 7.96 5.32
N GLY A 436 0.79 9.16 5.49
CA GLY A 436 0.81 9.87 6.78
C GLY A 436 0.10 9.07 7.89
N MET A 437 -1.05 8.47 7.57
CA MET A 437 -1.74 7.58 8.51
C MET A 437 -0.96 6.29 8.79
N ARG A 438 -0.22 5.77 7.81
CA ARG A 438 0.68 4.60 7.99
C ARG A 438 1.82 4.88 8.97
N ALA A 439 2.32 6.11 9.00
CA ALA A 439 3.37 6.53 9.92
C ALA A 439 2.85 6.62 11.36
N PHE A 440 1.63 7.13 11.55
CA PHE A 440 1.02 7.33 12.87
C PHE A 440 0.39 6.05 13.46
N GLY A 441 -0.13 5.15 12.61
CA GLY A 441 -0.84 3.93 13.01
C GLY A 441 -0.09 3.08 14.06
N PRO A 442 1.12 2.57 13.77
CA PRO A 442 1.82 1.65 14.66
C PRO A 442 2.17 2.27 16.02
N ALA A 443 2.69 3.49 16.04
CA ALA A 443 2.97 4.24 17.26
C ALA A 443 1.71 4.44 18.11
N SER A 444 0.60 4.85 17.50
CA SER A 444 -0.67 5.02 18.22
C SER A 444 -1.19 3.69 18.79
N CYS A 445 -1.03 2.59 18.05
CA CYS A 445 -1.39 1.24 18.50
C CYS A 445 -0.56 0.83 19.73
N GLY A 446 0.76 0.96 19.64
CA GLY A 446 1.66 0.63 20.74
C GLY A 446 1.39 1.45 22.00
N ILE A 447 1.18 2.77 21.84
CA ILE A 447 0.83 3.67 22.95
C ILE A 447 -0.50 3.25 23.58
N ILE A 448 -1.57 3.06 22.79
CA ILE A 448 -2.90 2.73 23.32
C ILE A 448 -2.89 1.36 23.98
N TRP A 449 -2.22 0.36 23.40
CA TRP A 449 -2.07 -0.96 24.00
C TRP A 449 -1.36 -0.86 25.36
N SER A 450 -0.19 -0.22 25.41
CA SER A 450 0.58 -0.09 26.66
C SER A 450 -0.12 0.75 27.72
N ALA A 451 -0.70 1.89 27.33
CA ALA A 451 -1.48 2.75 28.22
C ALA A 451 -2.73 2.04 28.75
N SER A 452 -3.37 1.20 27.92
CA SER A 452 -4.50 0.40 28.38
C SER A 452 -4.05 -0.54 29.49
N LEU A 453 -3.01 -1.36 29.29
CA LEU A 453 -2.56 -2.32 30.29
C LEU A 453 -2.10 -1.67 31.61
N GLY A 454 -1.48 -0.49 31.54
CA GLY A 454 -1.05 0.27 32.71
C GLY A 454 -2.18 0.95 33.49
N ALA A 455 -3.37 1.12 32.90
CA ALA A 455 -4.50 1.78 33.55
C ALA A 455 -5.15 0.87 34.61
N THR A 456 -4.69 0.94 35.86
CA THR A 456 -5.25 0.18 36.99
C THR A 456 -6.64 0.67 37.43
N TRP A 457 -7.01 1.90 37.07
CA TRP A 457 -8.32 2.49 37.33
C TRP A 457 -9.44 1.94 36.43
N ILE A 458 -9.11 1.27 35.32
CA ILE A 458 -10.07 0.62 34.43
C ILE A 458 -10.20 -0.87 34.81
N PRO A 459 -11.43 -1.41 34.96
CA PRO A 459 -11.62 -2.84 35.18
C PRO A 459 -10.92 -3.69 34.11
N TYR A 460 -10.23 -4.75 34.56
CA TYR A 460 -9.44 -5.64 33.70
C TYR A 460 -10.19 -6.13 32.45
N PRO A 461 -11.47 -6.57 32.52
CA PRO A 461 -12.21 -7.04 31.34
C PRO A 461 -12.39 -5.97 30.27
N ILE A 462 -12.44 -4.68 30.64
CA ILE A 462 -12.57 -3.57 29.69
C ILE A 462 -11.19 -3.22 29.13
N ARG A 463 -10.19 -3.16 30.01
CA ARG A 463 -8.82 -2.75 29.74
C ARG A 463 -8.19 -3.49 28.56
N VAL A 464 -8.31 -4.81 28.55
CA VAL A 464 -7.78 -5.71 27.51
C VAL A 464 -8.47 -5.58 26.14
N HIS A 465 -9.63 -4.92 26.09
CA HIS A 465 -10.38 -4.69 24.85
C HIS A 465 -10.31 -3.24 24.36
N VAL A 466 -9.66 -2.33 25.09
CA VAL A 466 -9.60 -0.89 24.76
C VAL A 466 -9.04 -0.66 23.35
N SER A 467 -7.90 -1.27 22.98
CA SER A 467 -7.31 -1.08 21.65
C SER A 467 -8.23 -1.52 20.51
N TRP A 468 -8.96 -2.63 20.70
CA TRP A 468 -9.95 -3.13 19.74
C TRP A 468 -11.18 -2.23 19.64
N ILE A 469 -11.65 -1.69 20.77
CA ILE A 469 -12.76 -0.73 20.82
C ILE A 469 -12.36 0.58 20.13
N CYS A 470 -11.15 1.11 20.41
CA CYS A 470 -10.62 2.29 19.73
C CYS A 470 -10.61 2.09 18.21
N LEU A 471 -10.16 0.91 17.73
CA LEU A 471 -10.18 0.57 16.32
C LEU A 471 -11.61 0.49 15.75
N ALA A 472 -12.55 -0.09 16.49
CA ALA A 472 -13.97 -0.14 16.11
C ALA A 472 -14.63 1.24 16.01
N VAL A 473 -14.25 2.18 16.89
CA VAL A 473 -14.71 3.59 16.83
C VAL A 473 -14.20 4.26 15.56
N VAL A 474 -12.91 4.11 15.22
CA VAL A 474 -12.36 4.64 13.97
C VAL A 474 -12.99 3.98 12.74
N GLY A 475 -13.27 2.68 12.81
CA GLY A 475 -14.02 1.96 11.78
C GLY A 475 -15.43 2.51 11.59
N SER A 476 -16.14 2.81 12.68
CA SER A 476 -17.48 3.40 12.66
C SER A 476 -17.47 4.79 12.03
N LEU A 477 -16.48 5.60 12.37
CA LEU A 477 -16.25 6.91 11.74
C LEU A 477 -15.98 6.77 10.23
N THR A 478 -15.22 5.75 9.83
CA THR A 478 -14.90 5.50 8.43
C THR A 478 -16.11 5.02 7.63
N PHE A 479 -16.92 4.14 8.23
CA PHE A 479 -18.20 3.75 7.66
C PHE A 479 -19.12 4.97 7.52
N TYR A 480 -19.23 5.81 8.55
CA TYR A 480 -20.03 7.03 8.51
C TYR A 480 -19.56 8.03 7.44
N THR A 481 -18.25 8.23 7.28
CA THR A 481 -17.74 9.07 6.19
C THR A 481 -18.04 8.47 4.81
N SER A 482 -18.05 7.14 4.69
CA SER A 482 -18.38 6.46 3.43
C SER A 482 -19.85 6.58 3.01
N THR A 483 -20.79 6.79 3.95
CA THR A 483 -22.20 6.99 3.60
C THR A 483 -22.45 8.36 2.97
N ARG A 484 -21.56 9.33 3.20
CA ARG A 484 -21.61 10.67 2.59
C ARG A 484 -21.13 10.72 1.13
N LEU A 485 -20.56 9.62 0.61
CA LEU A 485 -20.14 9.51 -0.79
C LEU A 485 -21.37 9.39 -1.72
N HIS A 486 -21.57 10.32 -2.65
CA HIS A 486 -22.71 10.24 -3.57
C HIS A 486 -22.40 9.31 -4.74
N PRO A 487 -23.26 8.31 -5.08
CA PRO A 487 -22.98 7.34 -6.14
C PRO A 487 -22.61 7.96 -7.49
N GLN A 488 -23.29 9.06 -7.85
CA GLN A 488 -23.07 9.80 -9.10
C GLN A 488 -21.64 10.31 -9.27
N ASP A 489 -20.89 10.51 -8.18
CA ASP A 489 -19.52 11.00 -8.25
C ASP A 489 -18.46 9.93 -8.52
N TYR A 490 -18.82 8.66 -8.38
CA TYR A 490 -17.88 7.53 -8.41
C TYR A 490 -18.25 6.44 -9.42
N ASP A 491 -19.42 6.54 -10.05
CA ASP A 491 -19.81 5.65 -11.14
C ASP A 491 -19.12 6.08 -12.45
N LEU A 492 -18.56 5.09 -13.17
CA LEU A 492 -17.77 5.25 -14.41
C LEU A 492 -18.53 5.90 -15.58
N ALA A 493 -19.84 6.08 -15.45
CA ALA A 493 -20.72 6.64 -16.49
C ALA A 493 -20.36 8.08 -16.91
N LYS A 494 -19.45 8.77 -16.20
CA LYS A 494 -18.95 10.10 -16.60
C LYS A 494 -18.01 10.08 -17.82
N PHE A 495 -17.43 8.92 -18.17
CA PHE A 495 -16.39 8.84 -19.22
C PHE A 495 -16.86 8.21 -20.55
N ILE A 496 -18.10 7.74 -20.63
CA ILE A 496 -18.70 7.34 -21.90
C ILE A 496 -19.46 8.58 -22.40
N PRO A 497 -18.94 9.35 -23.38
CA PRO A 497 -19.77 10.34 -24.04
C PRO A 497 -21.02 9.62 -24.58
N ALA A 498 -22.19 10.17 -24.28
CA ALA A 498 -23.45 9.72 -24.82
C ALA A 498 -23.48 10.02 -26.33
N GLU A 499 -22.73 9.25 -27.12
CA GLU A 499 -22.81 9.28 -28.59
C GLU A 499 -23.69 8.15 -29.15
N ASP A 500 -24.20 7.23 -28.32
CA ASP A 500 -24.98 6.08 -28.77
C ASP A 500 -26.51 6.20 -28.54
N GLU A 501 -27.05 7.39 -28.22
CA GLU A 501 -28.52 7.59 -28.07
C GLU A 501 -29.18 8.49 -29.13
N VAL A 502 -28.47 8.87 -30.21
CA VAL A 502 -29.06 9.63 -31.32
C VAL A 502 -28.73 8.99 -32.66
N GLU A 503 -29.47 7.94 -33.03
CA GLU A 503 -29.93 7.66 -34.40
C GLU A 503 -30.63 6.30 -34.46
N GLU A 504 -31.97 6.31 -34.35
CA GLU A 504 -32.83 5.40 -35.10
C GLU A 504 -34.29 5.89 -34.99
N GLN A 505 -34.61 6.93 -35.77
CA GLN A 505 -35.95 7.12 -36.31
C GLN A 505 -35.87 6.88 -37.81
N PRO A 506 -36.47 5.82 -38.37
CA PRO A 506 -36.70 5.76 -39.79
C PRO A 506 -37.95 6.60 -40.11
N GLU A 507 -37.73 7.71 -40.79
CA GLU A 507 -38.76 8.37 -41.60
C GLU A 507 -39.32 7.34 -42.59
N ASN A 508 -40.63 7.08 -42.51
CA ASN A 508 -41.38 6.36 -43.53
C ASN A 508 -42.34 7.35 -44.19
N GLU A 509 -41.85 8.04 -45.22
CA GLU A 509 -42.69 8.56 -46.30
C GLU A 509 -42.18 8.01 -47.64
N GLU A 510 -43.14 7.71 -48.52
CA GLU A 510 -43.02 7.29 -49.92
C GLU A 510 -42.75 5.79 -50.23
N GLN A 511 -43.82 5.00 -50.14
CA GLN A 511 -44.12 4.01 -51.19
C GLN A 511 -45.57 4.15 -51.65
N LEU A 512 -45.77 5.00 -52.66
CA LEU A 512 -46.92 4.97 -53.54
C LEU A 512 -46.53 4.19 -54.80
N ASN A 513 -46.92 2.92 -54.88
CA ASN A 513 -47.29 2.21 -56.13
C ASN A 513 -47.39 0.69 -55.91
N HIS A 514 -48.62 0.20 -55.75
CA HIS A 514 -49.21 -0.98 -56.42
C HIS A 514 -50.31 -1.60 -55.56
N ARG A 515 -51.58 -1.29 -55.89
CA ARG A 515 -52.63 -2.28 -56.18
C ARG A 515 -53.95 -1.57 -56.48
N ALA A 516 -54.31 -1.62 -57.77
CA ALA A 516 -55.67 -1.91 -58.19
C ALA A 516 -56.03 -3.36 -57.83
#